data_AF-A0A7Y4WC09-F1
#
_entry.id   AF-A0A7Y4WC09-F1
#
_cell.length_a   1.000
_cell.length_b   1.000
_cell.length_c   1.000
_cell.angle_alpha   90.00
_cell.angle_beta   90.00
_cell.angle_gamma   90.00
#
_symmetry.space_group_name_H-M   'P 1'
#
loop_
_entity.id
_entity.type
_entity.pdbx_description
1 polymer ?
#
loop_
_entity_poly.entity_id
_entity_poly.type
_entity_poly.pdbx_seq_one_letter_code
_entity_poly.pdbx_strand_id
1 'polypeptide(L)'
;MSEALEAEQKTNPQGDPITSVAAPKPEVSAARKDPHAEAKRQKVVTPEYLFLEAPRTKEFITGSEAAKEAVRRSSVDLAIAYPITPQSETMQLIGVLYGEGYVKEYYRGEEEVGVMAAIAGGSRAGVRCFTATAGPGTLRGMEGIASWPGHRLPAVAMFTCRVVNAPLAIQPDNIEIAYLLNCGMIVFHAENQQDMFDFIMAGFTISEKNDVTLPVGVCCDGFFVTHARGYVRMQDRSMRLPPREAWRGAVPVLDAENPPARLSRDAPVQKSNFMAYNIHAVWQQEVWAAVERSRKYINRYMGGLLTAENVDSAEAVIIASGSAAAQSREAVRICAEKGIKIGLIKIRSLRPFPTQELRQLLGKTKLIVVPEFNYVGWLAKEVATAIYGYSHAKIIGGPRVYGGQSMPVELIVDEVESGLTGKKSTNVAMSSIMGGAVSQDDVAHFMRSI
;
A
#
# COMPACT_ATOMS: atom_id res chain seq x y z
N MET A 1 60.54 -36.42 28.78
CA MET A 1 60.34 -35.01 28.41
C MET A 1 59.00 -34.93 27.72
N SER A 2 58.09 -34.18 28.32
CA SER A 2 56.73 -33.92 27.86
C SER A 2 56.76 -32.89 26.73
N GLU A 3 56.24 -33.24 25.56
CA GLU A 3 55.84 -32.24 24.57
C GLU A 3 54.31 -32.31 24.45
N ALA A 4 53.65 -31.36 25.10
CA ALA A 4 52.26 -31.06 24.85
C ALA A 4 52.18 -30.31 23.52
N LEU A 5 51.52 -30.91 22.53
CA LEU A 5 51.12 -30.21 21.31
C LEU A 5 50.06 -29.16 21.68
N GLU A 6 50.44 -27.88 21.59
CA GLU A 6 49.52 -26.76 21.72
C GLU A 6 48.46 -26.82 20.60
N ALA A 7 47.19 -26.69 20.98
CA ALA A 7 46.08 -26.65 20.04
C ALA A 7 46.08 -25.31 19.30
N GLU A 8 46.30 -25.36 17.99
CA GLU A 8 46.30 -24.20 17.10
C GLU A 8 44.92 -23.51 17.11
N GLN A 9 44.85 -22.30 17.66
CA GLN A 9 43.62 -21.52 17.78
C GLN A 9 43.31 -20.87 16.43
N LYS A 10 42.29 -21.37 15.71
CA LYS A 10 41.88 -20.80 14.43
C LYS A 10 41.35 -19.37 14.60
N THR A 11 41.91 -18.45 13.83
CA THR A 11 41.51 -17.04 13.77
C THR A 11 40.73 -16.71 12.49
N ASN A 12 39.92 -15.66 12.52
CA ASN A 12 39.30 -15.10 11.31
C ASN A 12 40.33 -14.27 10.49
N PRO A 13 40.00 -13.77 9.28
CA PRO A 13 40.92 -12.95 8.47
C PRO A 13 41.36 -11.63 9.13
N GLN A 14 40.70 -11.20 10.21
CA GLN A 14 41.06 -10.02 11.00
C GLN A 14 41.93 -10.36 12.23
N GLY A 15 42.22 -11.64 12.49
CA GLY A 15 43.07 -12.08 13.61
C GLY A 15 42.33 -12.37 14.92
N ASP A 16 40.99 -12.32 14.94
CA ASP A 16 40.21 -12.62 16.15
C ASP A 16 40.06 -14.14 16.34
N PRO A 17 40.16 -14.65 17.58
CA PRO A 17 39.95 -16.07 17.88
C PRO A 17 38.50 -16.49 17.61
N ILE A 18 38.32 -17.56 16.84
CA ILE A 18 36.99 -18.12 16.55
C ILE A 18 36.45 -18.76 17.84
N THR A 19 35.54 -18.08 18.52
CA THR A 19 34.76 -18.66 19.62
C THR A 19 33.63 -19.49 19.04
N SER A 20 33.83 -20.80 18.88
CA SER A 20 32.74 -21.71 18.58
C SER A 20 31.88 -21.86 19.83
N VAL A 21 30.86 -21.01 19.96
CA VAL A 21 29.75 -21.30 20.88
C VAL A 21 29.08 -22.56 20.37
N ALA A 22 29.23 -23.67 21.09
CA ALA A 22 28.54 -24.90 20.77
C ALA A 22 27.03 -24.59 20.72
N ALA A 23 26.38 -24.94 19.61
CA ALA A 23 24.93 -24.80 19.47
C ALA A 23 24.25 -25.50 20.67
N PRO A 24 23.27 -24.87 21.33
CA PRO A 24 22.59 -25.49 22.45
C PRO A 24 22.03 -26.84 22.00
N LYS A 25 22.40 -27.91 22.73
CA LYS A 25 21.83 -29.25 22.50
C LYS A 25 20.31 -29.13 22.66
N PRO A 26 19.50 -29.64 21.72
CA PRO A 26 18.05 -29.56 21.84
C PRO A 26 17.63 -30.31 23.10
N GLU A 27 16.96 -29.62 24.03
CA GLU A 27 16.35 -30.25 25.20
C GLU A 27 15.33 -31.28 24.73
N VAL A 28 15.68 -32.55 24.93
CA VAL A 28 14.80 -33.69 24.67
C VAL A 28 13.82 -33.81 25.84
N SER A 29 12.82 -32.93 25.94
CA SER A 29 11.62 -33.21 26.77
C SER A 29 10.38 -32.32 26.56
N ALA A 30 10.41 -31.27 25.72
CA ALA A 30 9.17 -30.63 25.33
C ALA A 30 8.49 -31.48 24.23
N ALA A 31 7.35 -32.09 24.52
CA ALA A 31 6.49 -32.69 23.49
C ALA A 31 6.41 -31.71 22.31
N ARG A 32 6.84 -32.14 21.11
CA ARG A 32 6.84 -31.30 19.90
C ARG A 32 5.43 -30.76 19.70
N LYS A 33 5.18 -29.51 20.14
CA LYS A 33 3.90 -28.84 19.94
C LYS A 33 3.71 -28.75 18.44
N ASP A 34 2.60 -29.27 17.93
CA ASP A 34 2.22 -29.13 16.52
C ASP A 34 2.23 -27.62 16.18
N PRO A 35 3.15 -27.15 15.32
CA PRO A 35 3.28 -25.73 15.02
C PRO A 35 2.02 -25.15 14.36
N HIS A 36 1.14 -26.01 13.82
CA HIS A 36 -0.10 -25.61 13.16
C HIS A 36 -1.32 -25.72 14.08
N ALA A 37 -1.15 -26.07 15.35
CA ALA A 37 -2.26 -26.33 16.28
C ALA A 37 -3.18 -25.11 16.45
N GLU A 38 -2.62 -23.91 16.50
CA GLU A 38 -3.41 -22.67 16.65
C GLU A 38 -4.15 -22.31 15.36
N ALA A 39 -3.47 -22.41 14.21
CA ALA A 39 -4.10 -22.16 12.90
C ALA A 39 -5.30 -23.10 12.64
N LYS A 40 -5.18 -24.38 13.02
CA LYS A 40 -6.27 -25.37 12.92
C LYS A 40 -7.48 -25.02 13.82
N ARG A 41 -7.27 -24.26 14.90
CA ARG A 41 -8.32 -23.85 15.84
C ARG A 41 -9.02 -22.55 15.44
N GLN A 42 -8.56 -21.86 14.38
CA GLN A 42 -9.21 -20.64 13.94
C GLN A 42 -10.65 -20.90 13.48
N LYS A 43 -11.57 -20.10 14.02
CA LYS A 43 -12.98 -20.07 13.66
C LYS A 43 -13.16 -19.16 12.44
N VAL A 44 -13.82 -19.69 11.41
CA VAL A 44 -14.27 -18.89 10.28
C VAL A 44 -15.46 -18.06 10.72
N VAL A 45 -15.40 -16.75 10.48
CA VAL A 45 -16.49 -15.81 10.77
C VAL A 45 -16.85 -15.00 9.52
N THR A 46 -18.05 -14.43 9.49
CA THR A 46 -18.46 -13.59 8.35
C THR A 46 -17.63 -12.30 8.32
N PRO A 47 -17.39 -11.71 7.13
CA PRO A 47 -16.77 -10.39 7.05
C PRO A 47 -17.56 -9.34 7.85
N GLU A 48 -18.89 -9.38 7.80
CA GLU A 48 -19.77 -8.47 8.54
C GLU A 48 -19.45 -8.47 10.04
N TYR A 49 -19.41 -9.65 10.66
CA TYR A 49 -19.07 -9.77 12.07
C TYR A 49 -17.64 -9.31 12.33
N LEU A 50 -16.66 -9.77 11.54
CA LEU A 50 -15.25 -9.47 11.76
C LEU A 50 -14.96 -7.96 11.71
N PHE A 51 -15.53 -7.23 10.74
CA PHE A 51 -15.26 -5.81 10.57
C PHE A 51 -16.08 -4.91 11.50
N LEU A 52 -17.36 -5.25 11.74
CA LEU A 52 -18.33 -4.32 12.33
C LEU A 52 -18.71 -4.65 13.78
N GLU A 53 -18.57 -5.89 14.21
CA GLU A 53 -19.12 -6.36 15.50
C GLU A 53 -18.06 -6.95 16.42
N ALA A 54 -17.05 -7.64 15.87
CA ALA A 54 -16.05 -8.35 16.64
C ALA A 54 -15.27 -7.38 17.55
N PRO A 55 -15.09 -7.74 18.84
CA PRO A 55 -14.35 -6.90 19.77
C PRO A 55 -12.89 -6.77 19.31
N ARG A 56 -12.32 -5.58 19.51
CA ARG A 56 -10.93 -5.29 19.15
C ARG A 56 -10.09 -4.98 20.38
N THR A 57 -8.94 -5.63 20.51
CA THR A 57 -7.93 -5.36 21.53
C THR A 57 -6.83 -4.48 20.96
N LYS A 58 -6.27 -3.60 21.80
CA LYS A 58 -5.25 -2.64 21.41
C LYS A 58 -3.86 -3.21 21.66
N GLU A 59 -3.02 -3.28 20.64
CA GLU A 59 -1.61 -3.68 20.73
C GLU A 59 -0.71 -2.58 20.12
N PHE A 60 0.57 -2.53 20.54
CA PHE A 60 1.55 -1.55 20.03
C PHE A 60 2.61 -2.27 19.20
N ILE A 61 2.47 -2.19 17.87
CA ILE A 61 3.19 -3.02 16.90
C ILE A 61 3.61 -2.20 15.68
N THR A 62 4.54 -2.74 14.87
CA THR A 62 4.98 -2.12 13.61
C THR A 62 3.94 -2.30 12.49
N GLY A 63 4.11 -1.59 11.37
CA GLY A 63 3.26 -1.79 10.19
C GLY A 63 3.46 -3.16 9.54
N SER A 64 4.70 -3.67 9.52
CA SER A 64 5.00 -5.03 9.07
C SER A 64 4.30 -6.08 9.95
N GLU A 65 4.29 -5.89 11.28
CA GLU A 65 3.55 -6.74 12.21
C GLU A 65 2.02 -6.62 12.02
N ALA A 66 1.51 -5.42 11.75
CA ALA A 66 0.10 -5.21 11.44
C ALA A 66 -0.32 -5.94 10.16
N ALA A 67 0.52 -5.93 9.11
CA ALA A 67 0.28 -6.70 7.89
C ALA A 67 0.30 -8.22 8.16
N LYS A 68 1.22 -8.71 9.00
CA LYS A 68 1.22 -10.12 9.48
C LYS A 68 -0.11 -10.46 10.16
N GLU A 69 -0.57 -9.63 11.08
CA GLU A 69 -1.82 -9.87 11.80
C GLU A 69 -3.05 -9.84 10.88
N ALA A 70 -3.05 -8.99 9.84
CA ALA A 70 -4.10 -8.99 8.81
C ALA A 70 -4.10 -10.29 8.00
N VAL A 71 -2.93 -10.74 7.51
CA VAL A 71 -2.81 -11.98 6.73
C VAL A 71 -3.22 -13.20 7.55
N ARG A 72 -2.85 -13.25 8.85
CA ARG A 72 -3.27 -14.32 9.78
C ARG A 72 -4.80 -14.50 9.85
N ARG A 73 -5.55 -13.41 9.68
CA ARG A 73 -7.02 -13.40 9.73
C ARG A 73 -7.65 -13.46 8.34
N SER A 74 -6.85 -13.58 7.27
CA SER A 74 -7.33 -13.44 5.90
C SER A 74 -7.42 -14.76 5.12
N SER A 75 -7.14 -15.92 5.73
CA SER A 75 -7.21 -17.23 5.06
C SER A 75 -6.46 -17.24 3.72
N VAL A 76 -5.22 -16.73 3.70
CA VAL A 76 -4.39 -16.65 2.49
C VAL A 76 -3.88 -18.05 2.14
N ASP A 77 -4.06 -18.42 0.87
CA ASP A 77 -3.60 -19.72 0.38
C ASP A 77 -2.16 -19.63 -0.12
N LEU A 78 -1.84 -18.64 -0.94
CA LEU A 78 -0.55 -18.51 -1.60
C LEU A 78 0.06 -17.13 -1.31
N ALA A 79 1.26 -17.11 -0.75
CA ALA A 79 2.05 -15.89 -0.61
C ALA A 79 3.41 -16.05 -1.28
N ILE A 80 3.76 -15.13 -2.19
CA ILE A 80 5.02 -15.21 -2.93
C ILE A 80 5.83 -13.95 -2.66
N ALA A 81 7.07 -14.13 -2.23
CA ALA A 81 7.97 -13.03 -1.87
C ALA A 81 9.09 -12.88 -2.90
N TYR A 82 9.49 -11.64 -3.17
CA TYR A 82 10.84 -11.34 -3.65
C TYR A 82 11.42 -10.24 -2.78
N PRO A 83 12.58 -10.43 -2.15
CA PRO A 83 13.07 -9.52 -1.11
C PRO A 83 13.48 -8.18 -1.72
N ILE A 84 12.84 -7.11 -1.24
CA ILE A 84 13.17 -5.74 -1.59
C ILE A 84 12.83 -4.84 -0.39
N THR A 85 13.79 -4.04 0.08
CA THR A 85 13.57 -3.12 1.21
C THR A 85 12.55 -2.06 0.81
N PRO A 86 11.63 -1.61 1.69
CA PRO A 86 11.42 -2.04 3.08
C PRO A 86 10.43 -3.21 3.29
N GLN A 87 9.83 -3.79 2.25
CA GLN A 87 8.85 -4.88 2.46
C GLN A 87 9.47 -6.21 2.91
N SER A 88 10.78 -6.41 2.76
CA SER A 88 11.45 -7.66 3.13
C SER A 88 11.08 -8.18 4.52
N GLU A 89 10.98 -7.29 5.52
CA GLU A 89 10.54 -7.64 6.87
C GLU A 89 9.10 -8.18 6.89
N THR A 90 8.18 -7.53 6.17
CA THR A 90 6.79 -7.97 6.07
C THR A 90 6.72 -9.38 5.51
N MET A 91 7.33 -9.66 4.35
CA MET A 91 7.24 -11.00 3.77
C MET A 91 7.99 -12.06 4.57
N GLN A 92 9.06 -11.70 5.29
CA GLN A 92 9.67 -12.58 6.28
C GLN A 92 8.67 -12.97 7.39
N LEU A 93 7.91 -12.00 7.91
CA LEU A 93 6.87 -12.26 8.91
C LEU A 93 5.72 -13.11 8.34
N ILE A 94 5.39 -12.97 7.06
CA ILE A 94 4.44 -13.87 6.38
C ILE A 94 5.01 -15.28 6.23
N GLY A 95 6.32 -15.43 5.98
CA GLY A 95 7.00 -16.73 6.01
C GLY A 95 6.91 -17.42 7.37
N VAL A 96 6.88 -16.66 8.47
CA VAL A 96 6.60 -17.20 9.81
C VAL A 96 5.17 -17.75 9.89
N LEU A 97 4.18 -17.05 9.32
CA LEU A 97 2.80 -17.54 9.28
C LEU A 97 2.62 -18.84 8.50
N TYR A 98 3.41 -19.06 7.45
CA TYR A 98 3.47 -20.34 6.75
C TYR A 98 3.97 -21.46 7.67
N GLY A 99 5.07 -21.23 8.42
CA GLY A 99 5.56 -22.18 9.42
C GLY A 99 4.60 -22.42 10.59
N GLU A 100 3.74 -21.45 10.90
CA GLU A 100 2.65 -21.55 11.88
C GLU A 100 1.34 -22.15 11.29
N GLY A 101 1.29 -22.44 9.99
CA GLY A 101 0.14 -23.05 9.31
C GLY A 101 -1.03 -22.11 8.98
N TYR A 102 -0.85 -20.78 9.07
CA TYR A 102 -1.88 -19.78 8.73
C TYR A 102 -1.90 -19.42 7.23
N VAL A 103 -0.78 -19.64 6.53
CA VAL A 103 -0.66 -19.53 5.06
C VAL A 103 -0.37 -20.93 4.52
N LYS A 104 -1.05 -21.35 3.45
CA LYS A 104 -0.90 -22.73 2.95
C LYS A 104 0.40 -22.94 2.20
N GLU A 105 0.77 -22.02 1.32
CA GLU A 105 1.97 -22.09 0.49
C GLU A 105 2.71 -20.76 0.52
N TYR A 106 4.04 -20.83 0.72
CA TYR A 106 4.92 -19.68 0.71
C TYR A 106 6.24 -20.02 0.05
N TYR A 107 6.68 -19.20 -0.90
CA TYR A 107 8.02 -19.33 -1.46
C TYR A 107 8.60 -17.99 -1.92
N ARG A 108 9.91 -18.00 -2.15
CA ARG A 108 10.65 -16.87 -2.70
C ARG A 108 10.77 -17.02 -4.22
N GLY A 109 10.23 -16.08 -4.99
CA GLY A 109 10.43 -15.99 -6.43
C GLY A 109 11.85 -15.55 -6.81
N GLU A 110 12.15 -15.63 -8.09
CA GLU A 110 13.45 -15.33 -8.69
C GLU A 110 13.65 -13.83 -8.98
N GLU A 111 12.59 -13.11 -9.33
CA GLU A 111 12.51 -11.64 -9.46
C GLU A 111 11.04 -11.17 -9.51
N GLU A 112 10.80 -9.86 -9.55
CA GLU A 112 9.46 -9.28 -9.42
C GLU A 112 8.49 -9.64 -10.56
N VAL A 113 8.91 -9.72 -11.83
CA VAL A 113 8.01 -10.14 -12.93
C VAL A 113 7.51 -11.57 -12.70
N GLY A 114 8.40 -12.49 -12.35
CA GLY A 114 8.12 -13.88 -12.02
C GLY A 114 7.17 -14.02 -10.84
N VAL A 115 7.38 -13.22 -9.78
CA VAL A 115 6.43 -13.15 -8.66
C VAL A 115 5.06 -12.69 -9.13
N MET A 116 4.97 -11.60 -9.91
CA MET A 116 3.66 -11.08 -10.33
C MET A 116 2.94 -12.03 -11.30
N ALA A 117 3.68 -12.74 -12.16
CA ALA A 117 3.16 -13.78 -13.04
C ALA A 117 2.67 -15.01 -12.26
N ALA A 118 3.42 -15.44 -11.24
CA ALA A 118 3.01 -16.55 -10.39
C ALA A 118 1.78 -16.23 -9.52
N ILE A 119 1.68 -15.00 -9.00
CA ILE A 119 0.46 -14.50 -8.33
C ILE A 119 -0.72 -14.53 -9.30
N ALA A 120 -0.53 -14.12 -10.56
CA ALA A 120 -1.58 -14.22 -11.56
C ALA A 120 -2.04 -15.67 -11.78
N GLY A 121 -1.08 -16.60 -11.89
CA GLY A 121 -1.33 -18.03 -12.02
C GLY A 121 -2.12 -18.61 -10.84
N GLY A 122 -1.70 -18.32 -9.61
CA GLY A 122 -2.39 -18.73 -8.39
C GLY A 122 -3.81 -18.17 -8.32
N SER A 123 -3.98 -16.87 -8.57
CA SER A 123 -5.30 -16.25 -8.55
C SER A 123 -6.23 -16.86 -9.60
N ARG A 124 -5.68 -17.19 -10.78
CA ARG A 124 -6.41 -17.85 -11.87
C ARG A 124 -6.78 -19.29 -11.54
N ALA A 125 -5.97 -20.01 -10.77
CA ALA A 125 -6.28 -21.34 -10.23
C ALA A 125 -7.32 -21.30 -9.09
N GLY A 126 -7.74 -20.10 -8.66
CA GLY A 126 -8.82 -19.92 -7.69
C GLY A 126 -8.37 -19.77 -6.25
N VAL A 127 -7.07 -19.65 -5.97
CA VAL A 127 -6.58 -19.51 -4.60
C VAL A 127 -6.46 -18.03 -4.19
N ARG A 128 -6.52 -17.73 -2.89
CA ARG A 128 -6.33 -16.38 -2.37
C ARG A 128 -4.85 -16.04 -2.31
N CYS A 129 -4.43 -15.03 -3.09
CA CYS A 129 -3.02 -14.67 -3.27
C CYS A 129 -2.62 -13.38 -2.56
N PHE A 130 -1.42 -13.39 -1.95
CA PHE A 130 -0.80 -12.23 -1.33
C PHE A 130 0.64 -12.04 -1.82
N THR A 131 1.07 -10.79 -2.01
CA THR A 131 2.49 -10.44 -2.20
C THR A 131 2.78 -9.04 -1.69
N ALA A 132 4.06 -8.68 -1.59
CA ALA A 132 4.49 -7.33 -1.30
C ALA A 132 5.71 -6.96 -2.16
N THR A 133 5.77 -5.71 -2.60
CA THR A 133 6.91 -5.13 -3.34
C THR A 133 7.09 -3.65 -3.01
N ALA A 134 8.11 -3.02 -3.58
CA ALA A 134 8.50 -1.65 -3.25
C ALA A 134 9.31 -0.99 -4.38
N GLY A 135 9.00 0.27 -4.70
CA GLY A 135 9.80 1.16 -5.56
C GLY A 135 10.23 0.50 -6.88
N PRO A 136 11.54 0.22 -7.09
CA PRO A 136 12.03 -0.42 -8.30
C PRO A 136 11.35 -1.77 -8.59
N GLY A 137 11.01 -2.53 -7.55
CA GLY A 137 10.36 -3.83 -7.71
C GLY A 137 8.93 -3.72 -8.22
N THR A 138 8.21 -2.67 -7.81
CA THR A 138 6.88 -2.34 -8.36
C THR A 138 6.96 -2.05 -9.85
N LEU A 139 7.97 -1.29 -10.27
CA LEU A 139 8.20 -0.93 -11.67
C LEU A 139 8.65 -2.14 -12.48
N ARG A 140 9.48 -3.00 -11.90
CA ARG A 140 9.91 -4.25 -12.53
C ARG A 140 8.73 -5.20 -12.72
N GLY A 141 7.86 -5.35 -11.72
CA GLY A 141 6.64 -6.17 -11.81
C GLY A 141 5.46 -5.52 -12.54
N MET A 142 5.63 -4.32 -13.11
CA MET A 142 4.52 -3.50 -13.61
C MET A 142 3.73 -4.16 -14.75
N GLU A 143 4.40 -4.88 -15.64
CA GLU A 143 3.74 -5.62 -16.73
C GLU A 143 2.72 -6.62 -16.17
N GLY A 144 3.14 -7.43 -15.18
CA GLY A 144 2.28 -8.38 -14.49
C GLY A 144 1.10 -7.68 -13.82
N ILE A 145 1.38 -6.64 -13.02
CA ILE A 145 0.37 -5.87 -12.27
C ILE A 145 -0.67 -5.25 -13.22
N ALA A 146 -0.24 -4.63 -14.31
CA ALA A 146 -1.12 -4.00 -15.29
C ALA A 146 -2.00 -5.01 -16.03
N SER A 147 -1.56 -6.27 -16.16
CA SER A 147 -2.36 -7.33 -16.78
C SER A 147 -3.47 -7.88 -15.88
N TRP A 148 -3.30 -7.84 -14.55
CA TRP A 148 -4.21 -8.52 -13.61
C TRP A 148 -5.67 -8.05 -13.70
N PRO A 149 -5.99 -6.75 -13.83
CA PRO A 149 -7.36 -6.28 -13.93
C PRO A 149 -8.07 -6.77 -15.20
N GLY A 150 -7.39 -6.71 -16.35
CA GLY A 150 -7.91 -7.26 -17.61
C GLY A 150 -8.14 -8.77 -17.53
N HIS A 151 -7.36 -9.46 -16.70
CA HIS A 151 -7.55 -10.87 -16.42
C HIS A 151 -8.59 -11.15 -15.32
N ARG A 152 -9.13 -10.14 -14.64
CA ARG A 152 -10.09 -10.27 -13.53
C ARG A 152 -9.53 -11.15 -12.41
N LEU A 153 -8.29 -10.88 -12.01
CA LEU A 153 -7.55 -11.67 -11.02
C LEU A 153 -7.61 -10.99 -9.64
N PRO A 154 -8.44 -11.47 -8.71
CA PRO A 154 -8.41 -10.98 -7.35
C PRO A 154 -7.13 -11.45 -6.64
N ALA A 155 -6.37 -10.48 -6.14
CA ALA A 155 -5.17 -10.67 -5.32
C ALA A 155 -4.99 -9.39 -4.49
N VAL A 156 -4.30 -9.51 -3.35
CA VAL A 156 -3.88 -8.34 -2.58
C VAL A 156 -2.37 -8.21 -2.69
N ALA A 157 -1.92 -7.09 -3.23
CA ALA A 157 -0.51 -6.72 -3.30
C ALA A 157 -0.26 -5.52 -2.39
N MET A 158 0.75 -5.63 -1.54
CA MET A 158 1.19 -4.53 -0.68
C MET A 158 2.33 -3.77 -1.37
N PHE A 159 2.20 -2.45 -1.47
CA PHE A 159 3.20 -1.57 -2.06
C PHE A 159 3.82 -0.69 -0.97
N THR A 160 4.98 -1.09 -0.46
CA THR A 160 5.68 -0.31 0.58
C THR A 160 6.51 0.76 -0.08
N CYS A 161 5.91 1.93 -0.28
CA CYS A 161 6.41 2.88 -1.24
C CYS A 161 7.78 3.44 -0.88
N ARG A 162 8.70 3.41 -1.85
CA ARG A 162 10.05 3.98 -1.73
C ARG A 162 10.53 4.55 -3.06
N VAL A 163 11.67 5.24 -3.02
CA VAL A 163 12.32 5.81 -4.22
C VAL A 163 12.50 4.75 -5.32
N VAL A 164 11.99 5.05 -6.52
CA VAL A 164 12.10 4.20 -7.72
C VAL A 164 13.47 4.31 -8.37
N ASN A 165 13.95 5.53 -8.65
CA ASN A 165 15.32 5.79 -9.11
C ASN A 165 15.60 7.31 -9.10
N ALA A 166 16.89 7.69 -9.03
CA ALA A 166 17.48 9.04 -9.05
C ALA A 166 17.88 9.70 -7.69
N PRO A 167 19.07 9.40 -7.12
CA PRO A 167 19.86 8.15 -7.20
C PRO A 167 19.19 7.00 -6.43
N LEU A 168 19.80 5.82 -6.37
CA LEU A 168 19.26 4.70 -5.57
C LEU A 168 19.06 5.13 -4.11
N ALA A 169 17.85 4.95 -3.60
CA ALA A 169 17.57 5.08 -2.18
C ALA A 169 16.59 4.01 -1.72
N ILE A 170 16.75 3.57 -0.48
CA ILE A 170 15.74 2.75 0.21
C ILE A 170 14.61 3.61 0.77
N GLN A 171 14.83 4.92 0.79
CA GLN A 171 14.08 5.87 1.56
C GLN A 171 12.64 6.08 1.05
N PRO A 172 11.72 6.53 1.94
CA PRO A 172 10.31 6.72 1.60
C PRO A 172 10.09 7.73 0.47
N ASP A 173 9.27 7.33 -0.50
CA ASP A 173 8.77 8.13 -1.62
C ASP A 173 7.55 7.38 -2.16
N ASN A 174 6.50 8.09 -2.57
CA ASN A 174 5.30 7.45 -3.10
C ASN A 174 5.02 7.73 -4.57
N ILE A 175 6.07 7.99 -5.35
CA ILE A 175 6.01 8.13 -6.81
C ILE A 175 5.44 6.89 -7.52
N GLU A 176 5.70 5.69 -7.00
CA GLU A 176 5.23 4.44 -7.63
C GLU A 176 3.70 4.35 -7.72
N ILE A 177 2.98 5.02 -6.80
CA ILE A 177 1.52 5.13 -6.83
C ILE A 177 1.06 5.75 -8.15
N ALA A 178 1.75 6.78 -8.67
CA ALA A 178 1.37 7.45 -9.90
C ALA A 178 1.29 6.49 -11.12
N TYR A 179 2.09 5.42 -11.13
CA TYR A 179 2.00 4.39 -12.15
C TYR A 179 0.81 3.45 -11.90
N LEU A 180 0.63 3.01 -10.64
CA LEU A 180 -0.44 2.09 -10.23
C LEU A 180 -1.85 2.66 -10.46
N LEU A 181 -2.04 3.97 -10.35
CA LEU A 181 -3.33 4.64 -10.54
C LEU A 181 -3.96 4.42 -11.93
N ASN A 182 -3.17 3.96 -12.90
CA ASN A 182 -3.57 3.75 -14.29
C ASN A 182 -3.72 2.26 -14.66
N CYS A 183 -3.48 1.33 -13.74
CA CYS A 183 -3.50 -0.12 -14.04
C CYS A 183 -4.92 -0.71 -14.11
N GLY A 184 -5.96 -0.02 -13.62
CA GLY A 184 -7.32 -0.56 -13.54
C GLY A 184 -7.59 -1.41 -12.29
N MET A 185 -6.75 -1.27 -11.25
CA MET A 185 -6.91 -1.93 -9.96
C MET A 185 -7.57 -1.03 -8.91
N ILE A 186 -8.04 -1.63 -7.83
CA ILE A 186 -8.44 -0.89 -6.62
C ILE A 186 -7.16 -0.49 -5.88
N VAL A 187 -7.08 0.75 -5.41
CA VAL A 187 -5.87 1.26 -4.74
C VAL A 187 -6.26 1.96 -3.45
N PHE A 188 -5.67 1.50 -2.34
CA PHE A 188 -5.76 2.12 -1.02
C PHE A 188 -4.39 2.68 -0.62
N HIS A 189 -4.38 3.73 0.20
CA HIS A 189 -3.15 4.31 0.73
C HIS A 189 -3.27 4.49 2.24
N ALA A 190 -2.57 3.63 2.98
CA ALA A 190 -2.59 3.58 4.43
C ALA A 190 -1.75 4.70 5.04
N GLU A 191 -2.32 5.43 6.00
CA GLU A 191 -1.61 6.44 6.80
C GLU A 191 -0.73 5.80 7.87
N ASN A 192 -1.19 4.71 8.47
CA ASN A 192 -0.59 4.13 9.67
C ASN A 192 -0.85 2.60 9.76
N GLN A 193 -0.41 2.00 10.86
CA GLN A 193 -0.49 0.56 11.11
C GLN A 193 -1.94 0.07 11.23
N GLN A 194 -2.87 0.89 11.72
CA GLN A 194 -4.29 0.55 11.77
C GLN A 194 -4.88 0.43 10.37
N ASP A 195 -4.61 1.41 9.51
CA ASP A 195 -5.05 1.36 8.11
C ASP A 195 -4.45 0.14 7.39
N MET A 196 -3.16 -0.15 7.60
CA MET A 196 -2.52 -1.34 7.02
C MET A 196 -3.26 -2.62 7.40
N PHE A 197 -3.58 -2.79 8.68
CA PHE A 197 -4.32 -3.95 9.17
C PHE A 197 -5.72 -4.05 8.53
N ASP A 198 -6.49 -2.95 8.58
CA ASP A 198 -7.87 -2.95 8.09
C ASP A 198 -7.94 -3.06 6.55
N PHE A 199 -7.07 -2.36 5.82
CA PHE A 199 -7.12 -2.28 4.35
C PHE A 199 -6.70 -3.58 3.67
N ILE A 200 -5.75 -4.33 4.24
CA ILE A 200 -5.37 -5.66 3.72
C ILE A 200 -6.56 -6.63 3.82
N MET A 201 -7.17 -6.74 4.99
CA MET A 201 -8.33 -7.62 5.19
C MET A 201 -9.54 -7.18 4.33
N ALA A 202 -9.79 -5.86 4.26
CA ALA A 202 -10.85 -5.31 3.42
C ALA A 202 -10.57 -5.59 1.94
N GLY A 203 -9.30 -5.49 1.52
CA GLY A 203 -8.85 -5.79 0.16
C GLY A 203 -9.24 -7.18 -0.30
N PHE A 204 -9.00 -8.23 0.50
CA PHE A 204 -9.46 -9.58 0.18
C PHE A 204 -10.99 -9.67 0.08
N THR A 205 -11.69 -9.07 1.05
CA THR A 205 -13.16 -9.11 1.09
C THR A 205 -13.81 -8.39 -0.11
N ILE A 206 -13.22 -7.29 -0.56
CA ILE A 206 -13.72 -6.46 -1.66
C ILE A 206 -13.33 -7.05 -3.02
N SER A 207 -12.06 -7.41 -3.20
CA SER A 207 -11.53 -7.97 -4.46
C SER A 207 -12.31 -9.17 -4.95
N GLU A 208 -12.82 -10.00 -4.04
CA GLU A 208 -13.47 -11.27 -4.36
C GLU A 208 -14.99 -11.16 -4.56
N LYS A 209 -15.59 -9.97 -4.44
CA LYS A 209 -17.01 -9.79 -4.77
C LYS A 209 -17.22 -10.03 -6.26
N ASN A 210 -18.30 -10.74 -6.60
CA ASN A 210 -18.60 -11.12 -8.00
C ASN A 210 -18.60 -9.91 -8.95
N ASP A 211 -19.25 -8.81 -8.56
CA ASP A 211 -19.34 -7.60 -9.37
C ASP A 211 -18.07 -6.72 -9.34
N VAL A 212 -17.07 -7.10 -8.53
CA VAL A 212 -15.76 -6.46 -8.43
C VAL A 212 -14.71 -7.33 -9.11
N THR A 213 -14.34 -8.50 -8.56
CA THR A 213 -13.33 -9.44 -9.12
C THR A 213 -12.13 -8.73 -9.76
N LEU A 214 -11.40 -7.97 -8.95
CA LEU A 214 -10.25 -7.15 -9.35
C LEU A 214 -9.13 -7.25 -8.31
N PRO A 215 -7.86 -7.03 -8.69
CA PRO A 215 -6.77 -6.93 -7.72
C PRO A 215 -6.89 -5.65 -6.87
N VAL A 216 -6.35 -5.71 -5.65
CA VAL A 216 -6.28 -4.59 -4.71
C VAL A 216 -4.82 -4.32 -4.37
N GLY A 217 -4.42 -3.05 -4.50
CA GLY A 217 -3.14 -2.54 -4.07
C GLY A 217 -3.29 -1.79 -2.75
N VAL A 218 -2.58 -2.24 -1.72
CA VAL A 218 -2.50 -1.53 -0.43
C VAL A 218 -1.15 -0.84 -0.36
N CYS A 219 -1.14 0.46 -0.65
CA CYS A 219 0.06 1.28 -0.62
C CYS A 219 0.28 1.83 0.80
N CYS A 220 1.52 2.02 1.21
CA CYS A 220 1.90 2.77 2.40
C CYS A 220 3.26 3.39 2.21
N ASP A 221 3.55 4.51 2.88
CA ASP A 221 4.89 5.08 2.81
C ASP A 221 5.86 4.17 3.59
N GLY A 222 6.87 3.61 2.91
CA GLY A 222 7.86 2.73 3.50
C GLY A 222 8.55 3.39 4.70
N PHE A 223 9.11 2.62 5.63
CA PHE A 223 9.70 3.08 6.91
C PHE A 223 8.73 3.82 7.85
N PHE A 224 8.16 4.94 7.42
CA PHE A 224 7.19 5.76 8.16
C PHE A 224 5.97 4.97 8.62
N VAL A 225 5.50 4.02 7.81
CA VAL A 225 4.39 3.13 8.21
C VAL A 225 4.89 1.74 8.56
N THR A 226 5.77 1.16 7.74
CA THR A 226 6.15 -0.26 7.89
C THR A 226 6.96 -0.54 9.16
N HIS A 227 7.91 0.34 9.51
CA HIS A 227 8.84 0.13 10.63
C HIS A 227 8.46 0.91 11.89
N ALA A 228 7.76 2.04 11.73
CA ALA A 228 7.23 2.78 12.87
C ALA A 228 6.24 1.91 13.66
N ARG A 229 6.24 2.08 14.98
CA ARG A 229 5.27 1.44 15.86
C ARG A 229 4.09 2.36 16.11
N GLY A 230 2.90 1.78 16.05
CA GLY A 230 1.66 2.46 16.33
C GLY A 230 0.72 1.55 17.10
N TYR A 231 -0.34 2.13 17.64
CA TYR A 231 -1.39 1.34 18.26
C TYR A 231 -2.34 0.81 17.21
N VAL A 232 -2.57 -0.50 17.21
CA VAL A 232 -3.50 -1.20 16.33
C VAL A 232 -4.56 -1.88 17.18
N ARG A 233 -5.83 -1.64 16.86
CA ARG A 233 -6.99 -2.33 17.40
C ARG A 233 -7.34 -3.49 16.46
N MET A 234 -7.17 -4.72 16.96
CA MET A 234 -7.32 -5.95 16.17
C MET A 234 -8.33 -6.89 16.81
N GLN A 235 -9.03 -7.66 15.98
CA GLN A 235 -9.89 -8.76 16.41
C GLN A 235 -9.03 -9.89 17.00
N ASP A 236 -9.64 -10.79 17.76
CA ASP A 236 -8.94 -11.95 18.34
C ASP A 236 -8.26 -12.82 17.25
N ARG A 237 -7.08 -13.38 17.57
CA ARG A 237 -6.29 -14.22 16.63
C ARG A 237 -7.00 -15.52 16.24
N SER A 238 -7.95 -15.98 17.04
CA SER A 238 -8.73 -17.19 16.79
C SER A 238 -9.79 -17.02 15.69
N MET A 239 -9.98 -15.82 15.14
CA MET A 239 -10.96 -15.56 14.07
C MET A 239 -10.28 -15.41 12.72
N ARG A 240 -10.95 -15.82 11.63
CA ARG A 240 -10.49 -15.56 10.26
C ARG A 240 -11.64 -15.36 9.28
N LEU A 241 -11.36 -14.65 8.20
CA LEU A 241 -12.24 -14.52 7.04
C LEU A 241 -12.51 -15.88 6.38
N PRO A 242 -13.67 -16.06 5.72
CA PRO A 242 -13.94 -17.27 4.95
C PRO A 242 -12.91 -17.43 3.81
N PRO A 243 -12.61 -18.68 3.40
CA PRO A 243 -11.76 -18.91 2.23
C PRO A 243 -12.38 -18.30 0.96
N ARG A 244 -11.58 -18.12 -0.08
CA ARG A 244 -12.06 -17.60 -1.36
C ARG A 244 -13.02 -18.59 -2.02
N GLU A 245 -14.20 -18.13 -2.39
CA GLU A 245 -15.18 -18.91 -3.16
C GLU A 245 -15.02 -18.61 -4.66
N ALA A 246 -13.98 -19.17 -5.28
CA ALA A 246 -13.54 -18.74 -6.61
C ALA A 246 -14.56 -18.97 -7.73
N TRP A 247 -15.47 -19.94 -7.58
CA TRP A 247 -16.58 -20.20 -8.49
C TRP A 247 -17.58 -19.02 -8.59
N ARG A 248 -17.58 -18.10 -7.62
CA ARG A 248 -18.38 -16.87 -7.66
C ARG A 248 -17.71 -15.70 -8.37
N GLY A 249 -16.48 -15.85 -8.86
CA GLY A 249 -15.80 -14.76 -9.58
C GLY A 249 -16.52 -14.36 -10.87
N ALA A 250 -16.32 -13.13 -11.33
CA ALA A 250 -16.84 -12.67 -12.63
C ALA A 250 -16.29 -13.50 -13.82
N VAL A 251 -15.09 -14.08 -13.64
CA VAL A 251 -14.45 -14.96 -14.61
C VAL A 251 -14.15 -16.28 -13.91
N PRO A 252 -14.55 -17.42 -14.49
CA PRO A 252 -14.28 -18.71 -13.89
C PRO A 252 -12.77 -19.00 -13.83
N VAL A 253 -12.40 -19.83 -12.86
CA VAL A 253 -11.01 -20.27 -12.66
C VAL A 253 -10.56 -21.22 -13.76
N LEU A 254 -9.25 -21.44 -13.86
CA LEU A 254 -8.72 -22.52 -14.69
C LEU A 254 -8.79 -23.84 -13.95
N ASP A 255 -9.38 -24.84 -14.60
CA ASP A 255 -9.37 -26.24 -14.19
C ASP A 255 -9.48 -27.14 -15.44
N ALA A 256 -9.59 -28.46 -15.23
CA ALA A 256 -9.71 -29.42 -16.33
C ALA A 256 -10.99 -29.24 -17.17
N GLU A 257 -12.05 -28.70 -16.58
CA GLU A 257 -13.34 -28.44 -17.25
C GLU A 257 -13.40 -27.05 -17.90
N ASN A 258 -12.55 -26.12 -17.45
CA ASN A 258 -12.45 -24.76 -17.95
C ASN A 258 -11.01 -24.40 -18.39
N PRO A 259 -10.53 -24.95 -19.51
CA PRO A 259 -9.16 -24.74 -19.98
C PRO A 259 -8.92 -23.30 -20.49
N PRO A 260 -7.65 -22.84 -20.57
CA PRO A 260 -7.30 -21.47 -20.96
C PRO A 260 -7.93 -20.97 -22.26
N ALA A 261 -8.10 -21.85 -23.24
CA ALA A 261 -8.72 -21.52 -24.53
C ALA A 261 -10.18 -21.06 -24.39
N ARG A 262 -10.91 -21.47 -23.35
CA ARG A 262 -12.29 -21.00 -23.06
C ARG A 262 -12.31 -19.63 -22.38
N LEU A 263 -11.19 -19.21 -21.79
CA LEU A 263 -11.04 -17.92 -21.11
C LEU A 263 -10.31 -16.87 -21.96
N SER A 264 -9.60 -17.29 -23.02
CA SER A 264 -8.94 -16.38 -23.95
C SER A 264 -9.98 -15.50 -24.64
N ARG A 265 -9.99 -14.22 -24.28
CA ARG A 265 -10.86 -13.20 -24.88
C ARG A 265 -10.23 -12.53 -26.09
N ASP A 266 -8.93 -12.74 -26.27
CA ASP A 266 -8.32 -12.59 -27.59
C ASP A 266 -8.76 -13.79 -28.41
N ALA A 267 -9.58 -13.52 -29.42
CA ALA A 267 -9.95 -14.53 -30.38
C ALA A 267 -8.86 -14.57 -31.46
N PRO A 268 -7.95 -15.57 -31.47
CA PRO A 268 -7.10 -15.81 -32.65
C PRO A 268 -7.92 -16.11 -33.92
N VAL A 269 -9.24 -16.23 -33.80
CA VAL A 269 -10.19 -16.65 -34.85
C VAL A 269 -11.03 -15.49 -35.43
N GLN A 270 -11.11 -14.33 -34.79
CA GLN A 270 -11.91 -13.19 -35.30
C GLN A 270 -11.01 -12.13 -35.94
N LYS A 271 -10.62 -12.35 -37.21
CA LYS A 271 -9.83 -11.41 -38.03
C LYS A 271 -10.55 -10.08 -38.36
N SER A 272 -11.72 -9.82 -37.77
CA SER A 272 -12.39 -8.53 -37.91
C SER A 272 -11.81 -7.56 -36.90
N ASN A 273 -10.97 -6.64 -37.37
CA ASN A 273 -10.41 -5.55 -36.57
C ASN A 273 -11.50 -4.81 -35.77
N PHE A 274 -12.69 -4.62 -36.36
CA PHE A 274 -13.81 -3.95 -35.70
C PHE A 274 -14.31 -4.68 -34.44
N MET A 275 -14.44 -6.01 -34.50
CA MET A 275 -14.89 -6.79 -33.34
C MET A 275 -13.83 -6.79 -32.24
N ALA A 276 -12.55 -6.94 -32.61
CA ALA A 276 -11.45 -6.88 -31.67
C ALA A 276 -11.40 -5.52 -30.93
N TYR A 277 -11.54 -4.41 -31.65
CA TYR A 277 -11.57 -3.07 -31.05
C TYR A 277 -12.71 -2.90 -30.05
N ASN A 278 -13.92 -3.34 -30.40
CA ASN A 278 -15.08 -3.23 -29.51
C ASN A 278 -14.93 -4.09 -28.26
N ILE A 279 -14.45 -5.34 -28.39
CA ILE A 279 -14.19 -6.22 -27.24
C ILE A 279 -13.18 -5.55 -26.30
N HIS A 280 -12.06 -5.04 -26.82
CA HIS A 280 -11.06 -4.36 -26.02
C HIS A 280 -11.62 -3.11 -25.33
N ALA A 281 -12.34 -2.25 -26.04
CA ALA A 281 -12.91 -1.03 -25.49
C ALA A 281 -13.92 -1.32 -24.36
N VAL A 282 -14.86 -2.24 -24.59
CA VAL A 282 -15.85 -2.66 -23.58
C VAL A 282 -15.17 -3.28 -22.37
N TRP A 283 -14.12 -4.08 -22.59
CA TRP A 283 -13.40 -4.73 -21.50
C TRP A 283 -12.65 -3.73 -20.61
N GLN A 284 -12.01 -2.72 -21.22
CA GLN A 284 -11.39 -1.63 -20.47
C GLN A 284 -12.43 -0.84 -19.65
N GLN A 285 -13.59 -0.52 -20.25
CA GLN A 285 -14.68 0.17 -19.55
C GLN A 285 -15.20 -0.66 -18.37
N GLU A 286 -15.36 -1.97 -18.55
CA GLU A 286 -15.86 -2.87 -17.51
C GLU A 286 -14.87 -3.01 -16.34
N VAL A 287 -13.56 -2.99 -16.58
CA VAL A 287 -12.56 -2.93 -15.50
C VAL A 287 -12.77 -1.68 -14.63
N TRP A 288 -12.89 -0.50 -15.23
CA TRP A 288 -13.11 0.74 -14.48
C TRP A 288 -14.49 0.82 -13.84
N ALA A 289 -15.52 0.26 -14.49
CA ALA A 289 -16.85 0.13 -13.90
C ALA A 289 -16.82 -0.77 -12.66
N ALA A 290 -16.03 -1.85 -12.68
CA ALA A 290 -15.83 -2.72 -11.52
C ALA A 290 -15.06 -2.03 -10.38
N VAL A 291 -14.05 -1.20 -10.70
CA VAL A 291 -13.40 -0.32 -9.73
C VAL A 291 -14.44 0.56 -9.06
N GLU A 292 -15.33 1.20 -9.81
CA GLU A 292 -16.38 2.06 -9.26
C GLU A 292 -17.41 1.27 -8.43
N ARG A 293 -17.83 0.07 -8.87
CA ARG A 293 -18.73 -0.81 -8.09
C ARG A 293 -18.13 -1.23 -6.75
N SER A 294 -16.81 -1.20 -6.59
CA SER A 294 -16.17 -1.48 -5.30
C SER A 294 -16.52 -0.44 -4.22
N ARG A 295 -16.94 0.79 -4.60
CA ARG A 295 -17.28 1.90 -3.71
C ARG A 295 -18.23 1.50 -2.57
N LYS A 296 -19.29 0.75 -2.89
CA LYS A 296 -20.28 0.33 -1.88
C LYS A 296 -19.69 -0.59 -0.82
N TYR A 297 -18.71 -1.43 -1.19
CA TYR A 297 -18.03 -2.31 -0.25
C TYR A 297 -16.95 -1.56 0.55
N ILE A 298 -16.27 -0.60 -0.07
CA ILE A 298 -15.35 0.32 0.63
C ILE A 298 -16.12 1.11 1.70
N ASN A 299 -17.29 1.68 1.35
CA ASN A 299 -18.16 2.36 2.31
C ASN A 299 -18.56 1.43 3.47
N ARG A 300 -18.90 0.18 3.16
CA ARG A 300 -19.33 -0.80 4.17
C ARG A 300 -18.21 -1.23 5.12
N TYR A 301 -17.04 -1.59 4.59
CA TYR A 301 -15.97 -2.24 5.38
C TYR A 301 -14.85 -1.29 5.82
N MET A 302 -14.69 -0.14 5.17
CA MET A 302 -13.67 0.87 5.50
C MET A 302 -14.28 2.19 5.99
N GLY A 303 -15.61 2.32 6.03
CA GLY A 303 -16.30 3.51 6.52
C GLY A 303 -16.18 4.73 5.60
N GLY A 304 -15.88 4.52 4.31
CA GLY A 304 -15.76 5.59 3.32
C GLY A 304 -14.44 5.59 2.56
N LEU A 305 -14.43 6.32 1.45
CA LEU A 305 -13.27 6.51 0.58
C LEU A 305 -12.32 7.60 1.11
N LEU A 306 -12.83 8.48 1.96
CA LEU A 306 -12.10 9.53 2.64
C LEU A 306 -12.64 9.73 4.06
N THR A 307 -11.89 10.44 4.90
CA THR A 307 -12.40 11.05 6.13
C THR A 307 -12.23 12.56 6.08
N ALA A 308 -13.20 13.27 6.64
CA ALA A 308 -13.20 14.72 6.72
C ALA A 308 -13.24 15.15 8.20
N GLU A 309 -12.38 16.09 8.56
CA GLU A 309 -12.29 16.69 9.89
C GLU A 309 -12.41 18.21 9.74
N ASN A 310 -13.33 18.86 10.47
CA ASN A 310 -13.52 20.31 10.50
C ASN A 310 -13.79 21.01 9.14
N VAL A 311 -14.34 20.31 8.14
CA VAL A 311 -14.48 20.84 6.77
C VAL A 311 -15.65 21.84 6.62
N ASP A 312 -16.78 21.63 7.30
CA ASP A 312 -18.03 22.39 7.06
C ASP A 312 -17.89 23.91 7.25
N SER A 313 -17.00 24.34 8.15
CA SER A 313 -16.75 25.75 8.48
C SER A 313 -15.37 26.25 8.04
N ALA A 314 -14.61 25.45 7.29
CA ALA A 314 -13.23 25.75 6.93
C ALA A 314 -13.12 26.72 5.75
N GLU A 315 -12.23 27.70 5.88
CA GLU A 315 -11.86 28.60 4.78
C GLU A 315 -10.76 27.99 3.90
N ALA A 316 -9.88 27.19 4.51
CA ALA A 316 -8.86 26.39 3.84
C ALA A 316 -9.02 24.91 4.19
N VAL A 317 -8.72 24.01 3.26
CA VAL A 317 -8.73 22.56 3.51
C VAL A 317 -7.40 21.96 3.09
N ILE A 318 -6.81 21.15 3.96
CA ILE A 318 -5.68 20.29 3.58
C ILE A 318 -6.26 18.97 3.07
N ILE A 319 -5.81 18.52 1.90
CA ILE A 319 -6.17 17.20 1.36
C ILE A 319 -4.90 16.37 1.27
N ALA A 320 -4.85 15.25 1.98
CA ALA A 320 -3.67 14.43 2.09
C ALA A 320 -3.99 12.94 1.99
N SER A 321 -2.97 12.13 1.69
CA SER A 321 -3.05 10.67 1.61
C SER A 321 -1.80 10.06 2.22
N GLY A 322 -1.91 8.83 2.72
CA GLY A 322 -0.79 8.15 3.38
C GLY A 322 -0.30 8.91 4.62
N SER A 323 1.00 8.82 4.92
CA SER A 323 1.59 9.43 6.13
C SER A 323 1.54 10.96 6.12
N ALA A 324 1.35 11.60 4.94
CA ALA A 324 1.14 13.04 4.86
C ALA A 324 -0.13 13.49 5.59
N ALA A 325 -1.13 12.62 5.73
CA ALA A 325 -2.33 12.90 6.52
C ALA A 325 -2.02 13.10 8.02
N ALA A 326 -1.03 12.38 8.56
CA ALA A 326 -0.61 12.52 9.95
C ALA A 326 0.02 13.90 10.19
N GLN A 327 0.93 14.34 9.33
CA GLN A 327 1.56 15.67 9.40
C GLN A 327 0.53 16.78 9.17
N SER A 328 -0.41 16.57 8.26
CA SER A 328 -1.49 17.50 7.98
C SER A 328 -2.42 17.70 9.19
N ARG A 329 -2.67 16.64 9.97
CA ARG A 329 -3.48 16.74 11.19
C ARG A 329 -2.83 17.61 12.25
N GLU A 330 -1.51 17.54 12.37
CA GLU A 330 -0.75 18.44 13.25
C GLU A 330 -0.72 19.88 12.71
N ALA A 331 -0.63 20.06 11.39
CA ALA A 331 -0.73 21.38 10.76
C ALA A 331 -2.10 22.03 11.03
N VAL A 332 -3.19 21.26 10.96
CA VAL A 332 -4.54 21.72 11.34
C VAL A 332 -4.56 22.21 12.79
N ARG A 333 -3.94 21.48 13.73
CA ARG A 333 -3.87 21.90 15.14
C ARG A 333 -3.17 23.25 15.29
N ILE A 334 -1.98 23.41 14.68
CA ILE A 334 -1.19 24.65 14.75
C ILE A 334 -1.93 25.83 14.10
N CYS A 335 -2.54 25.62 12.93
CA CYS A 335 -3.34 26.64 12.26
C CYS A 335 -4.56 27.05 13.10
N ALA A 336 -5.22 26.10 13.76
CA ALA A 336 -6.35 26.38 14.65
C ALA A 336 -5.93 27.23 15.88
N GLU A 337 -4.75 26.98 16.46
CA GLU A 337 -4.18 27.80 17.55
C GLU A 337 -3.91 29.25 17.11
N LYS A 338 -3.65 29.46 15.83
CA LYS A 338 -3.51 30.79 15.19
C LYS A 338 -4.86 31.39 14.77
N GLY A 339 -5.99 30.74 15.06
CA GLY A 339 -7.33 31.22 14.71
C GLY A 339 -7.75 31.00 13.25
N ILE A 340 -7.00 30.18 12.49
CA ILE A 340 -7.31 29.85 11.11
C ILE A 340 -8.36 28.72 11.07
N LYS A 341 -9.49 28.96 10.41
CA LYS A 341 -10.52 27.94 10.18
C LYS A 341 -10.06 26.99 9.07
N ILE A 342 -9.52 25.84 9.46
CA ILE A 342 -8.94 24.86 8.54
C ILE A 342 -9.54 23.47 8.75
N GLY A 343 -9.77 22.76 7.66
CA GLY A 343 -10.21 21.37 7.64
C GLY A 343 -9.14 20.42 7.11
N LEU A 344 -9.29 19.13 7.40
CA LEU A 344 -8.48 18.06 6.84
C LEU A 344 -9.37 17.04 6.14
N ILE A 345 -9.02 16.70 4.90
CA ILE A 345 -9.56 15.54 4.20
C ILE A 345 -8.43 14.54 4.00
N LYS A 346 -8.56 13.36 4.61
CA LYS A 346 -7.68 12.23 4.35
C LYS A 346 -8.32 11.34 3.30
N ILE A 347 -7.63 11.13 2.18
CA ILE A 347 -8.02 10.15 1.17
C ILE A 347 -7.54 8.76 1.62
N ARG A 348 -8.44 7.78 1.61
CA ARG A 348 -8.15 6.37 1.93
C ARG A 348 -8.09 5.52 0.66
N SER A 349 -9.05 5.74 -0.24
CA SER A 349 -9.13 5.07 -1.54
C SER A 349 -8.71 6.03 -2.65
N LEU A 350 -7.67 5.64 -3.40
CA LEU A 350 -7.20 6.37 -4.57
C LEU A 350 -7.90 5.88 -5.84
N ARG A 351 -8.31 4.61 -5.85
CA ARG A 351 -9.18 4.01 -6.86
C ARG A 351 -10.19 3.09 -6.16
N PRO A 352 -11.51 3.31 -6.35
CA PRO A 352 -12.14 4.47 -6.98
C PRO A 352 -11.76 5.78 -6.26
N PHE A 353 -11.70 6.90 -7.00
CA PHE A 353 -11.38 8.19 -6.41
C PHE A 353 -12.65 8.84 -5.83
N PRO A 354 -12.59 9.56 -4.69
CA PRO A 354 -13.77 10.14 -4.04
C PRO A 354 -14.21 11.48 -4.68
N THR A 355 -14.38 11.51 -5.99
CA THR A 355 -14.72 12.74 -6.73
C THR A 355 -16.04 13.36 -6.27
N GLN A 356 -17.07 12.54 -6.03
CA GLN A 356 -18.39 13.05 -5.65
C GLN A 356 -18.36 13.63 -4.23
N GLU A 357 -17.69 12.93 -3.32
CA GLU A 357 -17.53 13.34 -1.92
C GLU A 357 -16.72 14.64 -1.83
N LEU A 358 -15.63 14.77 -2.60
CA LEU A 358 -14.84 15.99 -2.67
C LEU A 358 -15.65 17.18 -3.20
N ARG A 359 -16.45 17.00 -4.25
CA ARG A 359 -17.31 18.07 -4.80
C ARG A 359 -18.36 18.55 -3.80
N GLN A 360 -18.91 17.64 -3.00
CA GLN A 360 -19.87 17.99 -1.94
C GLN A 360 -19.22 18.79 -0.82
N LEU A 361 -18.02 18.38 -0.39
CA LEU A 361 -17.31 18.98 0.74
C LEU A 361 -16.64 20.33 0.41
N LEU A 362 -16.20 20.53 -0.84
CA LEU A 362 -15.32 21.64 -1.22
C LEU A 362 -16.03 22.82 -1.92
N GLY A 363 -17.36 22.84 -1.95
CA GLY A 363 -18.13 23.86 -2.66
C GLY A 363 -17.93 25.29 -2.14
N LYS A 364 -17.55 25.47 -0.87
CA LYS A 364 -17.34 26.79 -0.23
C LYS A 364 -15.89 27.09 0.13
N THR A 365 -14.98 26.15 -0.10
CA THR A 365 -13.56 26.27 0.27
C THR A 365 -12.88 27.31 -0.62
N LYS A 366 -12.05 28.18 -0.02
CA LYS A 366 -11.30 29.21 -0.77
C LYS A 366 -9.91 28.71 -1.19
N LEU A 367 -9.29 27.90 -0.33
CA LEU A 367 -7.93 27.40 -0.51
C LEU A 367 -7.86 25.90 -0.23
N ILE A 368 -7.16 25.17 -1.09
CA ILE A 368 -6.82 23.75 -0.90
C ILE A 368 -5.30 23.62 -0.89
N VAL A 369 -4.76 22.96 0.11
CA VAL A 369 -3.32 22.63 0.21
C VAL A 369 -3.17 21.12 0.13
N VAL A 370 -2.27 20.64 -0.74
CA VAL A 370 -2.08 19.21 -1.00
C VAL A 370 -0.61 18.82 -0.74
N PRO A 371 -0.26 18.45 0.50
CA PRO A 371 1.08 17.98 0.85
C PRO A 371 1.33 16.56 0.35
N GLU A 372 2.50 16.32 -0.22
CA GLU A 372 2.83 15.03 -0.86
C GLU A 372 4.28 14.57 -0.64
N PHE A 373 4.47 13.25 -0.49
CA PHE A 373 5.79 12.60 -0.40
C PHE A 373 6.34 12.17 -1.78
N ASN A 374 6.07 12.97 -2.81
CA ASN A 374 6.55 12.73 -4.17
C ASN A 374 6.73 14.05 -4.91
N TYR A 375 7.62 14.06 -5.91
CA TYR A 375 7.92 15.27 -6.68
C TYR A 375 6.86 15.60 -7.75
N VAL A 376 6.09 14.62 -8.24
CA VAL A 376 5.16 14.82 -9.39
C VAL A 376 3.82 15.44 -9.01
N GLY A 377 3.46 15.43 -7.73
CA GLY A 377 2.19 15.92 -7.22
C GLY A 377 1.00 15.15 -7.77
N TRP A 378 1.02 13.82 -7.68
CA TRP A 378 -0.04 12.99 -8.26
C TRP A 378 -1.39 13.22 -7.59
N LEU A 379 -1.43 13.43 -6.26
CA LEU A 379 -2.67 13.70 -5.55
C LEU A 379 -3.22 15.08 -5.91
N ALA A 380 -2.37 16.10 -5.99
CA ALA A 380 -2.79 17.44 -6.38
C ALA A 380 -3.44 17.45 -7.77
N LYS A 381 -2.93 16.65 -8.72
CA LYS A 381 -3.51 16.49 -10.06
C LYS A 381 -4.88 15.82 -10.03
N GLU A 382 -5.04 14.77 -9.23
CA GLU A 382 -6.32 14.06 -9.04
C GLU A 382 -7.37 14.98 -8.40
N VAL A 383 -6.99 15.72 -7.35
CA VAL A 383 -7.86 16.70 -6.68
C VAL A 383 -8.27 17.80 -7.65
N ALA A 384 -7.32 18.38 -8.38
CA ALA A 384 -7.60 19.43 -9.37
C ALA A 384 -8.60 18.96 -10.43
N THR A 385 -8.41 17.74 -10.95
CA THR A 385 -9.32 17.13 -11.94
C THR A 385 -10.69 16.85 -11.32
N ALA A 386 -10.74 16.37 -10.07
CA ALA A 386 -11.98 16.04 -9.40
C ALA A 386 -12.87 17.27 -9.18
N ILE A 387 -12.29 18.42 -8.81
CA ILE A 387 -13.06 19.63 -8.47
C ILE A 387 -13.22 20.62 -9.63
N TYR A 388 -12.56 20.38 -10.77
CA TYR A 388 -12.63 21.25 -11.95
C TYR A 388 -14.09 21.53 -12.36
N GLY A 389 -14.47 22.81 -12.41
CA GLY A 389 -15.82 23.25 -12.74
C GLY A 389 -16.84 23.18 -11.60
N TYR A 390 -16.46 22.68 -10.41
CA TYR A 390 -17.34 22.56 -9.23
C TYR A 390 -16.90 23.43 -8.05
N SER A 391 -15.59 23.65 -7.90
CA SER A 391 -15.03 24.55 -6.88
C SER A 391 -14.08 25.55 -7.53
N HIS A 392 -14.10 26.78 -7.02
CA HIS A 392 -13.17 27.85 -7.41
C HIS A 392 -11.99 27.99 -6.43
N ALA A 393 -11.83 27.03 -5.52
CA ALA A 393 -10.72 27.04 -4.57
C ALA A 393 -9.38 27.13 -5.28
N LYS A 394 -8.49 28.00 -4.78
CA LYS A 394 -7.08 28.01 -5.19
C LYS A 394 -6.44 26.71 -4.69
N ILE A 395 -5.78 25.97 -5.58
CA ILE A 395 -5.05 24.75 -5.20
C ILE A 395 -3.57 25.06 -5.10
N ILE A 396 -2.97 24.72 -3.96
CA ILE A 396 -1.52 24.68 -3.75
C ILE A 396 -1.11 23.22 -3.70
N GLY A 397 -0.44 22.75 -4.74
CA GLY A 397 0.08 21.39 -4.83
C GLY A 397 1.42 21.24 -4.11
N GLY A 398 1.43 21.48 -2.81
CA GLY A 398 2.60 21.38 -1.93
C GLY A 398 2.24 21.52 -0.44
N PRO A 399 3.24 21.44 0.47
CA PRO A 399 4.64 21.21 0.18
C PRO A 399 4.91 19.80 -0.37
N ARG A 400 5.99 19.66 -1.14
CA ARG A 400 6.45 18.35 -1.63
C ARG A 400 7.79 18.03 -1.01
N VAL A 401 7.88 16.85 -0.41
CA VAL A 401 9.15 16.26 0.06
C VAL A 401 9.29 14.86 -0.52
N TYR A 402 10.50 14.37 -0.69
CA TYR A 402 10.76 13.07 -1.32
C TYR A 402 12.17 12.60 -0.95
N GLY A 403 12.49 11.34 -1.26
CA GLY A 403 13.80 10.76 -0.91
C GLY A 403 13.99 10.50 0.58
N GLY A 404 12.90 10.27 1.31
CA GLY A 404 12.87 9.99 2.76
C GLY A 404 13.06 11.15 3.69
N GLN A 405 13.01 12.37 3.16
CA GLN A 405 12.88 13.51 4.04
C GLN A 405 11.53 13.46 4.76
N SER A 406 11.58 13.65 6.08
CA SER A 406 10.37 13.98 6.83
C SER A 406 9.76 15.26 6.27
N MET A 407 8.43 15.40 6.39
CA MET A 407 7.73 16.64 6.06
C MET A 407 7.56 17.46 7.34
N PRO A 408 8.32 18.55 7.54
CA PRO A 408 8.05 19.47 8.63
C PRO A 408 6.62 20.01 8.53
N VAL A 409 5.93 20.00 9.67
CA VAL A 409 4.54 20.49 9.75
C VAL A 409 4.47 21.97 9.39
N GLU A 410 5.52 22.71 9.73
CA GLU A 410 5.67 24.14 9.46
C GLU A 410 5.63 24.46 7.96
N LEU A 411 6.10 23.55 7.09
CA LEU A 411 5.96 23.74 5.64
C LEU A 411 4.49 23.73 5.19
N ILE A 412 3.67 22.86 5.80
CA ILE A 412 2.24 22.82 5.49
C ILE A 412 1.55 24.08 6.01
N VAL A 413 1.90 24.51 7.23
CA VAL A 413 1.39 25.75 7.83
C VAL A 413 1.75 26.96 6.98
N ASP A 414 3.00 27.02 6.48
CA ASP A 414 3.47 28.09 5.61
C ASP A 414 2.69 28.18 4.29
N GLU A 415 2.36 27.05 3.67
CA GLU A 415 1.53 27.03 2.46
C GLU A 415 0.09 27.49 2.74
N VAL A 416 -0.48 27.13 3.89
CA VAL A 416 -1.81 27.60 4.30
C VAL A 416 -1.80 29.12 4.53
N GLU A 417 -0.87 29.63 5.33
CA GLU A 417 -0.77 31.05 5.66
C GLU A 417 -0.48 31.89 4.41
N SER A 418 0.45 31.42 3.58
CA SER A 418 0.79 32.09 2.33
C SER A 418 -0.36 32.06 1.32
N GLY A 419 -1.08 30.93 1.26
CA GLY A 419 -2.24 30.76 0.40
C GLY A 419 -3.42 31.67 0.76
N LEU A 420 -3.67 31.87 2.06
CA LEU A 420 -4.77 32.72 2.55
C LEU A 420 -4.44 34.21 2.52
N THR A 421 -3.21 34.59 2.86
CA THR A 421 -2.83 36.02 3.01
C THR A 421 -2.22 36.61 1.73
N GLY A 422 -1.73 35.77 0.82
CA GLY A 422 -0.95 36.19 -0.35
C GLY A 422 0.46 36.69 -0.01
N LYS A 423 0.86 36.69 1.27
CA LYS A 423 2.21 37.06 1.72
C LYS A 423 3.04 35.80 1.90
N LYS A 424 4.32 35.86 1.57
CA LYS A 424 5.23 34.72 1.77
C LYS A 424 5.47 34.52 3.27
N SER A 425 5.08 33.37 3.81
CA SER A 425 5.41 32.97 5.18
C SER A 425 6.91 32.68 5.31
N THR A 426 7.45 32.87 6.52
CA THR A 426 8.89 32.70 6.83
C THR A 426 9.11 31.75 8.01
N ASN A 427 8.15 30.88 8.35
CA ASN A 427 8.36 29.95 9.48
C ASN A 427 9.46 28.92 9.13
N VAL A 428 9.64 28.59 7.85
CA VAL A 428 10.75 27.77 7.36
C VAL A 428 11.69 28.59 6.46
N ALA A 429 13.00 28.47 6.71
CA ALA A 429 14.01 29.13 5.87
C ALA A 429 13.96 28.58 4.45
N MET A 430 14.12 29.45 3.43
CA MET A 430 14.13 29.03 2.02
C MET A 430 15.19 27.97 1.69
N SER A 431 16.33 27.99 2.40
CA SER A 431 17.38 26.98 2.29
C SER A 431 16.95 25.57 2.72
N SER A 432 15.85 25.47 3.46
CA SER A 432 15.27 24.23 3.96
C SER A 432 14.11 23.70 3.09
N ILE A 433 13.70 24.44 2.05
CA ILE A 433 12.59 24.06 1.15
C ILE A 433 13.18 23.38 -0.10
N MET A 434 12.96 22.06 -0.25
CA MET A 434 13.33 21.35 -1.49
C MET A 434 12.38 21.72 -2.64
N GLY A 435 12.91 21.86 -3.86
CA GLY A 435 12.12 22.18 -5.04
C GLY A 435 11.70 23.65 -5.15
N GLY A 436 12.35 24.57 -4.42
CA GLY A 436 12.29 26.01 -4.72
C GLY A 436 12.70 26.30 -6.17
N ALA A 437 12.53 27.54 -6.64
CA ALA A 437 12.97 27.93 -7.98
C ALA A 437 14.50 27.74 -8.10
N VAL A 438 14.94 26.58 -8.54
CA VAL A 438 16.35 26.29 -8.78
C VAL A 438 16.68 26.83 -10.16
N SER A 439 17.69 27.69 -10.24
CA SER A 439 18.21 28.16 -11.53
C SER A 439 18.69 26.94 -12.33
N GLN A 440 18.20 26.78 -13.56
CA GLN A 440 18.65 25.70 -14.43
C GLN A 440 20.17 25.80 -14.68
N ASP A 441 20.71 27.01 -14.71
CA ASP A 441 22.14 27.25 -14.89
C ASP A 441 22.95 26.78 -13.67
N ASP A 442 22.44 26.96 -12.45
CA ASP A 442 23.10 26.50 -11.22
C ASP A 442 23.15 24.97 -11.15
N VAL A 443 22.04 24.31 -11.53
CA VAL A 443 21.99 22.84 -11.63
C VAL A 443 22.93 22.36 -12.73
N ALA A 444 22.93 22.99 -13.90
CA ALA A 444 23.80 22.62 -15.01
C ALA A 444 25.29 22.75 -14.63
N HIS A 445 25.67 23.80 -13.90
CA HIS A 445 27.03 23.96 -13.39
C HIS A 445 27.40 22.86 -12.39
N PHE A 446 26.52 22.58 -11.41
CA PHE A 446 26.74 21.48 -10.45
C PHE A 446 26.88 20.13 -11.18
N MET A 447 26.01 19.82 -12.14
CA MET A 447 26.06 18.57 -12.91
C MET A 447 27.31 18.42 -13.77
N ARG A 448 27.98 19.51 -14.16
CA ARG A 448 29.30 19.46 -14.84
C ARG A 448 30.45 19.12 -13.90
N SER A 449 30.25 19.27 -12.59
CA SER A 449 31.25 18.98 -11.56
C SER A 449 31.14 17.57 -10.97
N ILE A 450 30.12 16.81 -11.40
CA ILE A 450 29.96 15.36 -11.18
C ILE A 450 30.49 14.64 -12.42
#